data_AF-A0A3L6DA01-F1
#
_entry.id   AF-A0A3L6DA01-F1
#
_cell.length_a   1.000
_cell.length_b   1.000
_cell.length_c   1.000
_cell.angle_alpha   90.00
_cell.angle_beta   90.00
_cell.angle_gamma   90.00
#
_symmetry.space_group_name_H-M   'P 1'
#
loop_
_entity.id
_entity.type
_entity.pdbx_description
1 polymer ?
#
loop_
_entity_poly.entity_id
_entity_poly.type
_entity_poly.pdbx_seq_one_letter_code
_entity_poly.pdbx_strand_id
1 'polypeptide(L)'
;MIARAEDAEKLNRKLHVDLTTAQARVAALESREVIAVEALKQAKDEHVQKLMEAYLVTHNQRRALRIQEPAHPTQFNPGELKPQILEGHPVSIRGERRLGNPEGAIVLEGIPVFPQAMDKQEHPSPPKIPRQSCLSPSP
;
A
#
# COMPACT_ATOMS: atom_id res chain seq x y z
N MET A 1 3.75 38.56 -65.74
CA MET A 1 2.80 37.57 -65.18
C MET A 1 3.47 36.24 -64.90
N ILE A 2 4.29 35.70 -65.82
CA ILE A 2 4.95 34.39 -65.70
C ILE A 2 5.82 34.25 -64.43
N ALA A 3 6.72 35.21 -64.15
CA ALA A 3 7.59 35.14 -62.97
C ALA A 3 6.83 35.01 -61.63
N ARG A 4 5.66 35.66 -61.49
CA ARG A 4 4.83 35.54 -60.28
C ARG A 4 4.21 34.15 -60.12
N ALA A 5 3.89 33.48 -61.24
CA ALA A 5 3.34 32.13 -61.21
C ALA A 5 4.40 31.10 -60.82
N GLU A 6 5.63 31.25 -61.32
CA GLU A 6 6.75 30.38 -60.97
C GLU A 6 7.12 30.47 -59.48
N ASP A 7 7.12 31.68 -58.90
CA ASP A 7 7.41 31.85 -57.48
C ASP A 7 6.30 31.29 -56.59
N ALA A 8 5.03 31.38 -57.03
CA ALA A 8 3.91 30.73 -56.35
C ALA A 8 4.03 29.19 -56.40
N GLU A 9 4.48 28.61 -57.51
CA GLU A 9 4.70 27.18 -57.62
C GLU A 9 5.83 26.70 -56.70
N LYS A 10 6.95 27.43 -56.65
CA LYS A 10 8.06 27.15 -55.71
C LYS A 10 7.56 27.18 -54.26
N LEU A 11 6.76 28.18 -53.90
CA LEU A 11 6.17 28.28 -52.57
C LEU A 11 5.24 27.11 -52.30
N ASN A 12 4.40 26.71 -53.26
CA ASN A 12 3.48 25.59 -53.11
C ASN A 12 4.23 24.27 -52.86
N ARG A 13 5.28 24.01 -53.64
CA ARG A 13 6.17 22.84 -53.43
C ARG A 13 6.80 22.86 -52.04
N LYS A 14 7.30 24.02 -51.60
CA LYS A 14 7.87 24.17 -50.26
C LYS A 14 6.84 23.89 -49.17
N LEU A 15 5.65 24.47 -49.27
CA LEU A 15 4.56 24.26 -48.32
C LEU A 15 4.12 22.80 -48.27
N HIS A 16 4.11 22.09 -49.41
CA HIS A 16 3.80 20.66 -49.44
C HIS A 16 4.84 19.82 -48.68
N VAL A 17 6.13 20.14 -48.84
CA VAL A 17 7.21 19.49 -48.09
C VAL A 17 7.11 19.80 -46.60
N ASP A 18 6.86 21.07 -46.24
CA ASP A 18 6.71 21.50 -44.85
C ASP A 18 5.51 20.82 -44.18
N LEU A 19 4.38 20.71 -44.89
CA LEU A 19 3.19 20.01 -44.44
C LEU A 19 3.46 18.53 -44.19
N THR A 20 4.10 17.85 -45.15
CA THR A 20 4.44 16.43 -45.02
C THR A 20 5.41 16.19 -43.86
N THR A 21 6.38 17.08 -43.69
CA THR A 21 7.34 17.04 -42.58
C THR A 21 6.64 17.24 -41.24
N ALA A 22 5.70 18.18 -41.16
CA ALA A 22 4.91 18.42 -39.96
C ALA A 22 4.04 17.20 -39.63
N GLN A 23 3.38 16.59 -40.62
CA GLN A 23 2.58 15.37 -40.44
C GLN A 23 3.43 14.19 -39.92
N ALA A 24 4.62 13.98 -40.48
CA ALA A 24 5.53 12.95 -40.00
C ALA A 24 5.96 13.18 -38.55
N ARG A 25 6.20 14.43 -38.15
CA ARG A 25 6.50 14.79 -36.77
C ARG A 25 5.33 14.55 -35.83
N VAL A 26 4.11 14.88 -36.24
CA VAL A 26 2.89 14.61 -35.47
C VAL A 26 2.73 13.12 -35.24
N ALA A 27 2.80 12.29 -36.29
CA ALA A 27 2.71 10.84 -36.16
C ALA A 27 3.81 10.25 -35.25
N ALA A 28 5.04 10.77 -35.33
CA ALA A 28 6.13 10.34 -34.46
C ALA A 28 5.90 10.73 -32.98
N LEU A 29 5.31 11.91 -32.72
CA LEU A 29 4.97 12.34 -31.37
C LEU A 29 3.80 11.54 -30.79
N GLU A 30 2.76 11.29 -31.58
CA GLU A 30 1.63 10.44 -31.19
C GLU A 30 2.11 9.03 -30.82
N SER A 31 2.98 8.43 -31.64
CA SER A 31 3.58 7.13 -31.34
C SER A 31 4.41 7.14 -30.05
N ARG A 32 5.20 8.19 -29.82
CA ARG A 32 5.98 8.34 -28.58
C ARG A 32 5.10 8.50 -27.34
N GLU A 33 4.00 9.24 -27.46
CA GLU A 33 3.03 9.42 -26.37
C GLU A 33 2.39 8.07 -25.99
N VAL A 34 1.95 7.29 -26.98
CA VAL A 34 1.41 5.94 -26.74
C VAL A 34 2.43 5.07 -25.98
N ILE A 35 3.68 5.02 -26.45
CA ILE A 35 4.75 4.26 -25.79
C ILE A 35 4.97 4.73 -24.34
N ALA A 36 5.01 6.05 -24.11
CA ALA A 36 5.23 6.61 -22.78
C ALA A 36 4.07 6.29 -21.82
N VAL A 37 2.83 6.38 -22.30
CA VAL A 37 1.62 6.07 -21.52
C VAL A 37 1.58 4.59 -21.16
N GLU A 38 1.89 3.71 -22.11
CA GLU A 38 1.95 2.26 -21.86
C GLU A 38 3.05 1.88 -20.88
N ALA A 39 4.25 2.45 -21.03
CA ALA A 39 5.35 2.22 -20.10
C ALA A 39 5.01 2.70 -18.68
N LEU A 40 4.34 3.86 -18.56
CA LEU A 40 3.90 4.36 -17.26
C LEU A 40 2.86 3.44 -16.62
N LYS A 41 1.88 2.97 -17.40
CA LYS A 41 0.88 2.01 -16.93
C LYS A 41 1.55 0.73 -16.42
N GLN A 42 2.45 0.16 -17.21
CA GLN A 42 3.18 -1.04 -16.83
C GLN A 42 4.00 -0.83 -15.55
N ALA A 43 4.73 0.29 -15.44
CA ALA A 43 5.51 0.60 -14.24
C ALA A 43 4.64 0.70 -12.97
N LYS A 44 3.43 1.26 -13.11
CA LYS A 44 2.46 1.32 -12.00
C LYS A 44 1.94 -0.06 -11.63
N ASP A 45 1.60 -0.88 -12.62
CA ASP A 45 1.12 -2.24 -12.39
C ASP A 45 2.19 -3.10 -11.70
N GLU A 46 3.45 -3.00 -12.14
CA GLU A 46 4.59 -3.64 -11.50
C GLU A 46 4.81 -3.16 -10.06
N HIS A 47 4.63 -1.86 -9.80
CA HIS A 47 4.75 -1.31 -8.45
C HIS A 47 3.65 -1.83 -7.51
N VAL A 48 2.40 -1.85 -7.99
CA VAL A 48 1.28 -2.42 -7.24
C VAL A 48 1.51 -3.89 -6.95
N GLN A 49 2.01 -4.65 -7.92
CA GLN A 49 2.34 -6.06 -7.73
C GLN A 49 3.43 -6.27 -6.66
N LYS A 50 4.52 -5.49 -6.72
CA LYS A 50 5.58 -5.54 -5.69
C LYS A 50 5.04 -5.19 -4.29
N LEU A 51 4.14 -4.20 -4.18
CA LEU A 51 3.49 -3.86 -2.92
C LEU A 51 2.62 -5.00 -2.39
N MET A 52 1.84 -5.64 -3.27
CA MET A 52 1.03 -6.81 -2.92
C MET A 52 1.89 -7.95 -2.39
N GLU A 53 2.97 -8.29 -3.09
CA GLU A 53 3.91 -9.33 -2.68
C GLU A 53 4.56 -9.02 -1.33
N ALA A 54 5.08 -7.79 -1.15
CA ALA A 54 5.68 -7.36 0.11
C ALA A 54 4.69 -7.41 1.27
N TYR A 55 3.42 -7.02 1.04
CA TYR A 55 2.36 -7.10 2.03
C TYR A 55 2.09 -8.56 2.42
N LEU A 56 1.88 -9.44 1.43
CA LEU A 56 1.59 -10.86 1.68
C LEU A 56 2.73 -11.53 2.44
N VAL A 57 3.99 -11.30 2.05
CA VAL A 57 5.16 -11.86 2.74
C VAL A 57 5.20 -11.41 4.20
N THR A 58 5.10 -10.10 4.44
CA THR A 58 5.20 -9.54 5.79
C THR A 58 4.03 -9.95 6.67
N HIS A 59 2.81 -9.96 6.12
CA HIS A 59 1.60 -10.36 6.83
C HIS A 59 1.65 -11.84 7.23
N ASN A 60 2.05 -12.72 6.29
CA ASN A 60 2.20 -14.15 6.57
C ASN A 60 3.29 -14.41 7.61
N GLN A 61 4.42 -13.70 7.55
CA GLN A 61 5.48 -13.82 8.56
C GLN A 61 4.98 -13.44 9.95
N ARG A 62 4.27 -12.32 10.10
CA ARG A 62 3.65 -11.93 11.39
C ARG A 62 2.63 -12.95 11.88
N ARG A 63 1.81 -13.51 10.97
CA ARG A 63 0.85 -14.57 11.32
C ARG A 63 1.58 -15.82 11.81
N ALA A 64 2.65 -16.24 11.14
CA ALA A 64 3.45 -17.39 11.52
C ALA A 64 4.12 -17.21 12.91
N LEU A 65 4.59 -16.01 13.24
CA LEU A 65 5.12 -15.69 14.56
C LEU A 65 4.04 -15.77 15.64
N ARG A 66 2.85 -15.19 15.40
CA ARG A 66 1.72 -15.29 16.35
C ARG A 66 1.24 -16.72 16.60
N ILE A 67 1.31 -17.59 15.59
CA ILE A 67 0.93 -19.01 15.74
C ILE A 67 1.99 -19.77 16.56
N GLN A 68 3.26 -19.40 16.43
CA GLN A 68 4.37 -20.03 17.16
C GLN A 68 4.60 -19.45 18.55
N GLU A 69 4.12 -18.23 18.82
CA GLU A 69 4.17 -17.62 20.15
C GLU A 69 3.40 -18.51 21.13
N PRO A 70 4.09 -19.21 22.04
CA PRO A 70 3.41 -20.07 22.99
C PRO A 70 2.47 -19.18 23.80
N ALA A 71 1.20 -19.58 23.94
CA ALA A 71 0.36 -19.00 24.96
C ALA A 71 1.16 -19.11 26.27
N HIS A 72 1.56 -17.98 26.84
CA HIS A 72 2.25 -17.95 28.13
C HIS A 72 1.51 -18.90 29.06
N PRO A 73 2.20 -19.87 29.70
CA PRO A 73 1.53 -20.81 30.56
C PRO A 73 0.89 -20.00 31.68
N THR A 74 -0.43 -19.87 31.67
CA THR A 74 -1.19 -19.33 32.78
C THR A 74 -0.73 -20.10 34.01
N GLN A 75 -0.06 -19.42 34.94
CA GLN A 75 0.27 -20.01 36.23
C GLN A 75 -1.03 -20.47 36.87
N PHE A 76 -1.25 -21.77 36.84
CA PHE A 76 -2.26 -22.43 37.64
C PHE A 76 -1.82 -22.26 39.10
N ASN A 77 -2.66 -21.63 39.92
CA ASN A 77 -2.49 -21.61 41.37
C ASN A 77 -3.36 -22.72 41.98
N PRO A 78 -2.80 -23.90 42.31
CA PRO A 78 -3.52 -24.97 43.03
C PRO A 78 -3.53 -24.67 44.54
N GLY A 79 -4.05 -23.50 44.93
CA GLY A 79 -3.90 -22.97 46.29
C GLY A 79 -5.15 -23.01 47.19
N GLU A 80 -6.34 -23.30 46.66
CA GLU A 80 -7.57 -23.23 47.47
C GLU A 80 -8.31 -24.57 47.51
N LEU A 81 -7.61 -25.58 48.06
CA LEU A 81 -8.25 -26.74 48.66
C LEU A 81 -8.72 -26.36 50.07
N LYS A 82 -10.04 -26.20 50.25
CA LYS A 82 -10.68 -26.48 51.54
C LYS A 82 -11.79 -27.52 51.33
N PRO A 83 -11.61 -28.77 51.82
CA PRO A 83 -12.65 -29.79 51.84
C PRO A 83 -13.49 -29.66 53.12
N GLN A 84 -14.76 -30.05 53.02
CA GLN A 84 -15.77 -30.32 54.07
C GLN A 84 -16.90 -29.27 54.13
N ILE A 85 -18.07 -29.63 53.57
CA ILE A 85 -19.21 -30.08 54.39
C ILE A 85 -19.89 -31.25 53.65
N LEU A 86 -20.19 -32.27 54.46
CA LEU A 86 -20.83 -33.54 54.20
C LEU A 86 -22.19 -33.45 53.48
N GLU A 87 -22.44 -34.47 52.65
CA GLU A 87 -23.67 -35.27 52.66
C GLU A 87 -24.97 -34.68 52.11
N GLY A 88 -25.19 -34.96 50.83
CA GLY A 88 -26.51 -34.99 50.17
C GLY A 88 -26.38 -35.67 48.81
N HIS A 89 -26.74 -36.95 48.73
CA HIS A 89 -26.54 -37.80 47.54
C HIS A 89 -27.38 -37.34 46.32
N PRO A 90 -26.96 -37.67 45.08
CA PRO A 90 -27.22 -36.91 43.84
C PRO A 90 -28.24 -37.56 42.89
N VAL A 91 -28.78 -36.77 41.96
CA VAL A 91 -29.40 -37.24 40.70
C VAL A 91 -28.90 -36.29 39.60
N SER A 92 -27.79 -36.57 38.92
CA SER A 92 -27.63 -37.45 37.74
C SER A 92 -28.52 -37.05 36.56
N ILE A 93 -27.93 -36.51 35.49
CA ILE A 93 -27.76 -37.14 34.16
C ILE A 93 -27.26 -36.06 33.16
N ARG A 94 -26.01 -36.16 32.67
CA ARG A 94 -25.64 -36.66 31.31
C ARG A 94 -26.18 -35.75 30.18
N GLY A 95 -25.41 -35.08 29.34
CA GLY A 95 -23.97 -34.98 29.06
C GLY A 95 -23.76 -33.74 28.17
N GLU A 96 -22.69 -32.98 28.35
CA GLU A 96 -21.46 -33.14 27.56
C GLU A 96 -21.59 -32.64 26.10
N ARG A 97 -21.08 -31.43 25.83
CA ARG A 97 -20.02 -31.19 24.83
C ARG A 97 -19.60 -29.72 24.77
N ARG A 98 -18.29 -29.52 24.91
CA ARG A 98 -17.57 -28.29 24.57
C ARG A 98 -17.73 -28.01 23.08
N LEU A 99 -17.86 -26.74 22.69
CA LEU A 99 -17.26 -26.22 21.47
C LEU A 99 -16.96 -24.75 21.69
N GLY A 100 -15.67 -24.40 21.68
CA GLY A 100 -15.29 -23.01 21.50
C GLY A 100 -15.72 -22.54 20.12
N ASN A 101 -16.11 -21.27 20.04
CA ASN A 101 -15.97 -20.45 18.85
C ASN A 101 -16.11 -18.97 19.24
N PRO A 102 -15.12 -18.10 18.96
CA PRO A 102 -15.33 -16.66 18.89
C PRO A 102 -15.55 -16.31 17.41
N GLU A 103 -16.76 -16.51 16.91
CA GLU A 103 -17.10 -16.12 15.54
C GLU A 103 -18.37 -15.26 15.56
N GLY A 104 -18.15 -13.96 15.36
CA GLY A 104 -19.11 -13.07 14.73
C GLY A 104 -20.26 -12.57 15.59
N ALA A 105 -20.04 -11.46 16.30
CA ALA A 105 -21.01 -10.37 16.44
C ALA A 105 -20.47 -9.29 17.39
N ILE A 106 -19.78 -8.30 16.84
CA ILE A 106 -19.93 -6.94 17.39
C ILE A 106 -20.21 -6.02 16.21
N VAL A 107 -21.48 -5.96 15.85
CA VAL A 107 -22.03 -4.82 15.10
C VAL A 107 -21.93 -3.63 16.04
N LEU A 108 -20.93 -2.77 15.85
CA LEU A 108 -20.91 -1.46 16.46
C LEU A 108 -21.47 -0.46 15.46
N GLU A 109 -22.81 -0.43 15.42
CA GLU A 109 -23.57 0.67 14.87
C GLU A 109 -23.35 1.89 15.79
N GLY A 110 -22.61 2.88 15.27
CA GLY A 110 -22.68 4.29 15.70
C GLY A 110 -22.20 4.67 17.10
N ILE A 111 -20.90 4.96 17.26
CA ILE A 111 -20.42 6.10 18.08
C ILE A 111 -19.13 6.68 17.44
N PRO A 112 -19.09 7.97 17.04
CA PRO A 112 -17.85 8.63 16.62
C PRO A 112 -17.10 9.13 17.85
N VAL A 113 -15.86 8.67 18.06
CA VAL A 113 -15.00 9.23 19.11
C VAL A 113 -13.75 9.83 18.47
N PHE A 114 -13.83 11.13 18.20
CA PHE A 114 -12.67 12.00 17.96
C PHE A 114 -11.80 12.04 19.23
N PRO A 115 -10.48 11.81 19.16
CA PRO A 115 -9.62 12.07 20.30
C PRO A 115 -9.32 13.58 20.37
N GLN A 116 -9.97 14.29 21.30
CA GLN A 116 -9.60 15.65 21.67
C GLN A 116 -8.49 15.63 22.72
N ALA A 117 -7.36 16.22 22.32
CA ALA A 117 -6.39 17.00 23.08
C ALA A 117 -5.79 16.41 24.37
N MET A 118 -4.51 16.02 24.27
CA MET A 118 -3.53 16.24 25.35
C MET A 118 -2.69 17.45 24.97
N ASP A 119 -2.78 18.47 25.83
CA ASP A 119 -2.02 19.72 25.82
C ASP A 119 -0.61 19.54 26.42
N LYS A 120 0.32 20.40 26.00
CA LYS A 120 1.70 20.67 26.50
C LYS A 120 2.82 19.69 26.10
N GLN A 121 3.70 20.07 25.18
CA GLN A 121 4.88 20.93 25.43
C GLN A 121 5.91 20.80 24.27
N GLU A 122 6.32 21.95 23.74
CA GLU A 122 7.49 22.32 22.91
C GLU A 122 8.22 21.34 21.97
N HIS A 123 8.48 21.88 20.76
CA HIS A 123 9.33 21.34 19.71
C HIS A 123 10.76 21.01 20.19
N PRO A 124 11.32 19.91 19.66
CA PRO A 124 12.70 19.89 19.20
C PRO A 124 12.73 19.85 17.66
N SER A 125 13.52 20.75 17.08
CA SER A 125 13.79 20.90 15.64
C SER A 125 14.03 19.58 14.89
N PRO A 126 13.66 19.48 13.60
CA PRO A 126 13.94 18.29 12.79
C PRO A 126 15.44 18.01 12.67
N PRO A 127 15.85 16.72 12.54
CA PRO A 127 17.24 16.34 12.39
C PRO A 127 17.87 16.97 11.13
N LYS A 128 19.00 17.65 11.29
CA LYS A 128 19.81 18.15 10.17
C LYS A 128 20.35 16.96 9.38
N ILE A 129 19.85 16.78 8.16
CA ILE A 129 20.42 15.87 7.16
C ILE A 129 21.84 16.39 6.82
N PRO A 130 22.91 15.57 6.93
CA PRO A 130 24.23 15.96 6.46
C PRO A 130 24.15 16.21 4.95
N ARG A 131 24.50 17.43 4.52
CA ARG A 131 24.64 17.74 3.09
C ARG A 131 25.80 16.91 2.54
N GLN A 132 25.51 15.98 1.66
CA GLN A 132 26.52 15.25 0.90
C GLN A 132 27.29 16.25 0.03
N SER A 133 28.57 16.42 0.36
CA SER A 133 29.51 17.24 -0.41
C SER A 133 29.89 16.50 -1.69
N CYS A 134 29.38 16.97 -2.83
CA CYS A 134 29.91 16.62 -4.14
C CYS A 134 31.30 17.24 -4.28
N LEU A 135 32.36 16.43 -4.22
CA LEU A 135 33.67 16.84 -4.71
C LEU A 135 33.77 16.45 -6.18
N SER A 136 33.99 17.49 -6.99
CA SER A 136 34.17 17.50 -8.45
C SER A 136 35.37 16.66 -8.94
N PRO A 137 35.37 16.21 -10.22
CA PRO A 137 36.59 15.74 -10.86
C PRO A 137 37.51 16.93 -11.20
N SER A 138 38.81 16.78 -10.94
CA SER A 138 39.85 17.74 -11.35
C SER A 138 40.36 17.44 -12.78
N PRO A 139 40.96 18.43 -13.47
CA PRO A 139 41.19 18.45 -14.92
C PRO A 139 42.29 17.50 -15.41
#